data_AF-A0A239PQE0-F1
#
_entry.id   AF-A0A239PQE0-F1
#
_cell.length_a   1.000
_cell.length_b   1.000
_cell.length_c   1.000
_cell.angle_alpha   90.00
_cell.angle_beta   90.00
_cell.angle_gamma   90.00
#
_symmetry.space_group_name_H-M   'P 1'
#
loop_
_entity.id
_entity.type
_entity.pdbx_description
1 polymer ?
#
loop_
_entity_poly.entity_id
_entity_poly.type
_entity_poly.pdbx_seq_one_letter_code
_entity_poly.pdbx_strand_id
1 'polypeptide(L)'
;MQMKTRIILAGIGALALGLAACGERAPEETVPAEEETAPPEDDGTAGADAMRAMGEASPAALACVKDPSPESICTMDINACGFSSVCQCGEGYVYDAALGKCLLDLEGFQGEAVRVAVDETDCAQAAAGACTRDINACGHPSRCDCPDGFVWNAVAGLCLRDMSRPAEQ
;
A
#
# COMPACT_ATOMS: atom_id res chain seq x y z
N MET A 1 -57.89 28.60 4.96
CA MET A 1 -56.71 29.11 4.27
C MET A 1 -56.12 27.98 3.44
N GLN A 2 -56.31 28.03 2.12
CA GLN A 2 -55.89 27.00 1.16
C GLN A 2 -54.49 27.35 0.64
N MET A 3 -53.47 26.58 1.04
CA MET A 3 -52.11 26.73 0.55
C MET A 3 -51.96 25.98 -0.77
N LYS A 4 -51.73 26.73 -1.85
CA LYS A 4 -51.64 26.26 -3.23
C LYS A 4 -50.18 25.95 -3.55
N THR A 5 -49.83 24.68 -3.51
CA THR A 5 -48.50 24.15 -3.87
C THR A 5 -48.21 24.39 -5.36
N ARG A 6 -47.07 25.03 -5.66
CA ARG A 6 -46.51 25.13 -7.01
C ARG A 6 -45.22 24.30 -7.04
N ILE A 7 -45.23 23.20 -7.78
CA ILE A 7 -44.04 22.42 -8.12
C ILE A 7 -43.58 22.91 -9.50
N ILE A 8 -42.34 23.38 -9.56
CA ILE A 8 -41.66 23.79 -10.79
C ILE A 8 -40.77 22.61 -11.22
N LEU A 9 -41.01 22.08 -12.42
CA LEU A 9 -40.07 21.21 -13.15
C LEU A 9 -39.13 22.08 -13.99
N ALA A 10 -37.82 21.86 -13.85
CA ALA A 10 -36.76 22.02 -14.87
C ALA A 10 -35.43 21.63 -14.20
N GLY A 11 -34.46 20.97 -14.81
CA GLY A 11 -34.29 20.64 -16.21
C GLY A 11 -33.23 19.55 -16.39
N ILE A 12 -33.21 19.06 -17.62
CA ILE A 12 -32.31 18.08 -18.19
C ILE A 12 -30.93 18.74 -18.33
N GLY A 13 -29.92 18.21 -17.64
CA GLY A 13 -28.52 18.58 -17.80
C GLY A 13 -27.80 17.49 -18.60
N ALA A 14 -27.44 17.81 -19.84
CA ALA A 14 -26.70 16.96 -20.75
C ALA A 14 -25.21 17.35 -20.77
N LEU A 15 -24.37 16.35 -21.08
CA LEU A 15 -23.00 16.41 -21.60
C LEU A 15 -21.89 17.11 -20.79
N ALA A 16 -20.87 16.31 -20.45
CA ALA A 16 -19.49 16.56 -20.91
C ALA A 16 -18.64 15.28 -20.74
N LEU A 17 -18.33 14.61 -21.85
CA LEU A 17 -17.20 13.68 -21.93
C LEU A 17 -15.93 14.52 -22.10
N GLY A 18 -15.09 14.56 -21.08
CA GLY A 18 -13.74 15.10 -21.17
C GLY A 18 -12.74 13.98 -21.45
N LEU A 19 -12.23 13.92 -22.68
CA LEU A 19 -10.96 13.26 -22.98
C LEU A 19 -9.84 14.15 -22.42
N ALA A 20 -9.11 13.67 -21.41
CA ALA A 20 -7.84 14.26 -20.99
C ALA A 20 -6.70 13.50 -21.65
N ALA A 21 -5.89 14.25 -22.38
CA ALA A 21 -4.74 13.81 -23.16
C ALA A 21 -3.57 13.38 -22.27
N CYS A 22 -2.83 12.39 -22.73
CA CYS A 22 -1.57 11.93 -22.15
C CYS A 22 -0.53 13.07 -22.14
N GLY A 23 -0.05 13.44 -20.95
CA GLY A 23 1.01 14.43 -20.74
C GLY A 23 2.40 13.86 -21.03
N GLU A 24 3.24 14.74 -21.56
CA GLU A 24 4.57 14.53 -22.13
C GLU A 24 5.63 14.10 -21.11
N ARG A 25 6.51 13.20 -21.55
CA ARG A 25 7.63 12.62 -20.81
C ARG A 25 8.82 13.60 -20.84
N ALA A 26 9.27 14.06 -19.67
CA ALA A 26 10.45 14.91 -19.51
C ALA A 26 11.77 14.13 -19.76
N PRO A 27 12.85 14.80 -20.21
CA PRO A 27 14.12 14.15 -20.54
C PRO A 27 14.94 13.77 -19.29
N GLU A 28 15.57 12.60 -19.37
CA GLU A 28 16.56 12.08 -18.41
C GLU A 28 17.75 13.03 -18.26
N GLU A 29 18.05 13.39 -17.02
CA GLU A 29 19.23 14.15 -16.63
C GLU A 29 20.34 13.17 -16.25
N THR A 30 21.38 13.08 -17.08
CA THR A 30 22.59 12.29 -16.85
C THR A 30 23.46 12.93 -15.77
N VAL A 31 23.64 12.22 -14.65
CA VAL A 31 24.58 12.58 -13.56
C VAL A 31 25.99 12.05 -13.89
N PRO A 32 27.05 12.85 -13.73
CA PRO A 32 28.43 12.41 -13.97
C PRO A 32 28.96 11.52 -12.84
N ALA A 33 29.80 10.56 -13.23
CA ALA A 33 30.52 9.64 -12.35
C ALA A 33 31.53 10.37 -11.47
N GLU A 34 31.43 10.18 -10.16
CA GLU A 34 32.43 10.64 -9.20
C GLU A 34 33.47 9.57 -8.87
N GLU A 35 34.65 10.09 -8.53
CA GLU A 35 35.99 9.53 -8.63
C GLU A 35 36.39 8.79 -7.34
N GLU A 36 36.89 7.56 -7.52
CA GLU A 36 37.37 6.66 -6.47
C GLU A 36 38.64 7.23 -5.81
N THR A 37 38.55 7.57 -4.52
CA THR A 37 39.71 8.01 -3.72
C THR A 37 39.92 7.05 -2.55
N ALA A 38 40.97 6.21 -2.63
CA ALA A 38 41.56 5.50 -1.48
C ALA A 38 42.45 6.49 -0.68
N PRO A 39 42.56 6.45 0.68
CA PRO A 39 43.38 5.46 1.44
C PRO A 39 42.92 5.36 2.94
N PRO A 40 43.73 5.02 3.98
CA PRO A 40 45.00 4.31 4.11
C PRO A 40 44.95 3.06 5.03
N GLU A 41 46.04 2.29 5.03
CA GLU A 41 46.31 1.19 5.97
C GLU A 41 46.68 1.75 7.36
N ASP A 42 46.00 1.29 8.42
CA ASP A 42 46.35 1.59 9.81
C ASP A 42 46.80 0.31 10.52
N ASP A 43 48.05 0.35 10.96
CA ASP A 43 48.81 -0.72 11.57
C ASP A 43 48.79 -0.54 13.09
N GLY A 44 48.12 -1.46 13.78
CA GLY A 44 48.43 -1.82 15.17
C GLY A 44 47.66 -1.10 16.29
N THR A 45 47.14 -1.87 17.24
CA THR A 45 47.86 -2.21 18.48
C THR A 45 46.91 -2.89 19.45
N ALA A 46 47.32 -4.07 19.93
CA ALA A 46 46.61 -4.88 20.91
C ALA A 46 46.49 -4.16 22.27
N GLY A 47 45.25 -4.03 22.76
CA GLY A 47 44.93 -3.68 24.14
C GLY A 47 43.91 -4.67 24.67
N ALA A 48 44.37 -5.64 25.46
CA ALA A 48 43.54 -6.58 26.19
C ALA A 48 42.75 -5.88 27.32
N ASP A 49 41.62 -6.50 27.67
CA ASP A 49 40.83 -6.27 28.89
C ASP A 49 39.89 -5.04 28.95
N ALA A 50 38.70 -5.21 28.35
CA ALA A 50 37.46 -4.69 28.91
C ALA A 50 36.28 -5.59 28.52
N MET A 51 36.08 -6.68 29.26
CA MET A 51 34.83 -7.45 29.19
C MET A 51 33.67 -6.60 29.72
N ARG A 52 32.93 -5.95 28.82
CA ARG A 52 31.53 -5.58 29.06
C ARG A 52 30.70 -6.17 27.92
N ALA A 53 30.11 -7.32 28.21
CA ALA A 53 29.09 -7.96 27.40
C ALA A 53 27.90 -7.00 27.24
N MET A 54 27.96 -6.15 26.22
CA MET A 54 26.78 -5.63 25.57
C MET A 54 26.62 -6.54 24.37
N GLY A 55 25.69 -7.48 24.46
CA GLY A 55 25.27 -8.24 23.29
C GLY A 55 24.82 -7.23 22.25
N GLU A 56 25.69 -6.94 21.29
CA GLU A 56 25.33 -6.28 20.04
C GLU A 56 24.23 -7.14 19.45
N ALA A 57 22.99 -6.71 19.71
CA ALA A 57 21.86 -7.10 18.90
C ALA A 57 22.23 -6.62 17.49
N SER A 58 22.81 -7.53 16.70
CA SER A 58 22.91 -7.35 15.26
C SER A 58 21.54 -6.83 14.82
N PRO A 59 21.45 -5.59 14.29
CA PRO A 59 20.16 -5.01 13.97
C PRO A 59 19.52 -5.98 13.00
N ALA A 60 18.46 -6.67 13.46
CA ALA A 60 17.74 -7.60 12.62
C ALA A 60 17.38 -6.82 11.37
N ALA A 61 17.83 -7.29 10.20
CA ALA A 61 17.62 -6.61 8.94
C ALA A 61 16.14 -6.27 8.84
N LEU A 62 15.82 -4.96 8.82
CA LEU A 62 14.45 -4.50 8.79
C LEU A 62 13.84 -4.96 7.46
N ALA A 63 12.74 -5.71 7.53
CA ALA A 63 12.01 -6.10 6.34
C ALA A 63 11.34 -4.86 5.72
N CYS A 64 11.32 -4.75 4.39
CA CYS A 64 10.67 -3.63 3.71
C CYS A 64 9.15 -3.60 3.96
N VAL A 65 8.55 -4.77 4.18
CA VAL A 65 7.11 -4.97 4.41
C VAL A 65 6.93 -5.91 5.59
N LYS A 66 6.02 -5.55 6.50
CA LYS A 66 5.57 -6.44 7.59
C LYS A 66 4.06 -6.40 7.74
N ASP A 67 3.50 -7.48 8.27
CA ASP A 67 2.11 -7.48 8.73
C ASP A 67 1.94 -6.59 9.97
N PRO A 68 0.79 -5.92 10.14
CA PRO A 68 0.44 -5.33 11.42
C PRO A 68 0.49 -6.39 12.51
N SER A 69 1.11 -6.06 13.66
CA SER A 69 1.18 -6.97 14.80
C SER A 69 -0.24 -7.35 15.26
N PRO A 70 -0.50 -8.58 15.75
CA PRO A 70 -1.79 -8.91 16.36
C PRO A 70 -2.13 -8.02 17.57
N GLU A 71 -1.15 -7.35 18.18
CA GLU A 71 -1.33 -6.38 19.27
C GLU A 71 -1.48 -4.93 18.77
N SER A 72 -1.40 -4.70 17.46
CA SER A 72 -1.56 -3.35 16.90
C SER A 72 -2.98 -2.84 17.05
N ILE A 73 -3.09 -1.53 17.30
CA ILE A 73 -4.39 -0.84 17.33
C ILE A 73 -4.74 -0.47 15.90
N CYS A 74 -5.74 -1.15 15.36
CA CYS A 74 -6.34 -0.85 14.06
C CYS A 74 -7.75 -0.28 14.24
N THR A 75 -8.16 0.57 13.31
CA THR A 75 -9.55 0.97 13.22
C THR A 75 -10.40 -0.19 12.70
N MET A 76 -11.66 -0.21 13.12
CA MET A 76 -12.61 -1.27 12.73
C MET A 76 -13.25 -1.03 11.36
N ASP A 77 -13.12 0.19 10.81
CA ASP A 77 -13.65 0.50 9.48
C ASP A 77 -12.74 -0.10 8.42
N ILE A 78 -13.38 -0.72 7.43
CA ILE A 78 -12.74 -1.40 6.33
C ILE A 78 -12.80 -0.50 5.10
N ASN A 79 -11.64 -0.22 4.51
CA ASN A 79 -11.52 0.61 3.32
C ASN A 79 -11.91 -0.16 2.05
N ALA A 80 -11.80 0.50 0.89
CA ALA A 80 -12.13 -0.10 -0.41
C ALA A 80 -11.29 -1.35 -0.73
N CYS A 81 -10.09 -1.43 -0.17
CA CYS A 81 -9.16 -2.55 -0.34
C CYS A 81 -9.43 -3.72 0.61
N GLY A 82 -10.46 -3.65 1.46
CA GLY A 82 -10.77 -4.72 2.40
C GLY A 82 -9.84 -4.80 3.62
N PHE A 83 -9.08 -3.74 3.90
CA PHE A 83 -8.20 -3.61 5.06
C PHE A 83 -8.69 -2.51 6.00
N SER A 84 -8.16 -2.46 7.23
CA SER A 84 -8.43 -1.34 8.14
C SER A 84 -7.99 -0.02 7.51
N SER A 85 -8.76 1.06 7.69
CA SER A 85 -8.35 2.37 7.16
C SER A 85 -7.10 2.92 7.85
N VAL A 86 -6.91 2.62 9.13
CA VAL A 86 -5.73 3.03 9.90
C VAL A 86 -5.29 1.91 10.83
N CYS A 87 -4.00 1.61 10.87
CA CYS A 87 -3.38 0.75 11.87
C CYS A 87 -2.11 1.38 12.43
N GLN A 88 -1.82 1.10 13.70
CA GLN A 88 -0.53 1.40 14.30
C GLN A 88 0.53 0.40 13.84
N CYS A 89 1.62 0.91 13.28
CA CYS A 89 2.81 0.12 12.99
C CYS A 89 3.86 0.34 14.08
N GLY A 90 4.59 -0.73 14.44
CA GLY A 90 5.74 -0.61 15.34
C GLY A 90 6.85 0.26 14.74
N GLU A 91 7.75 0.76 15.60
CA GLU A 91 8.81 1.74 15.28
C GLU A 91 9.54 1.49 13.95
N GLY A 92 9.72 2.58 13.19
CA GLY A 92 10.36 2.56 11.87
C GLY A 92 9.47 2.11 10.72
N TYR A 93 8.13 2.07 10.89
CA TYR A 93 7.21 1.66 9.84
C TYR A 93 5.97 2.56 9.79
N VAL A 94 5.43 2.73 8.58
CA VAL A 94 4.20 3.47 8.31
C VAL A 94 3.16 2.51 7.73
N TYR A 95 1.91 2.65 8.15
CA TYR A 95 0.82 1.83 7.64
C TYR A 95 0.41 2.27 6.24
N ASP A 96 0.33 1.33 5.32
CA ASP A 96 -0.23 1.51 4.00
C ASP A 96 -1.62 0.84 3.95
N ALA A 97 -2.65 1.67 3.88
CA ALA A 97 -4.04 1.21 3.92
C ALA A 97 -4.43 0.45 2.64
N ALA A 98 -3.84 0.78 1.49
CA ALA A 98 -4.13 0.09 0.23
C ALA A 98 -3.63 -1.36 0.25
N LEU A 99 -2.51 -1.60 0.95
CA LEU A 99 -1.90 -2.92 1.11
C LEU A 99 -2.35 -3.66 2.37
N GLY A 100 -2.86 -2.95 3.36
CA GLY A 100 -3.10 -3.50 4.70
C GLY A 100 -1.81 -3.94 5.40
N LYS A 101 -0.67 -3.34 5.03
CA LYS A 101 0.66 -3.70 5.53
C LYS A 101 1.36 -2.51 6.17
N CYS A 102 2.35 -2.80 6.98
CA CYS A 102 3.29 -1.81 7.49
C CYS A 102 4.54 -1.79 6.59
N LEU A 103 4.84 -0.65 5.99
CA LEU A 103 6.01 -0.44 5.14
C LEU A 103 7.12 0.24 5.93
N LEU A 104 8.37 -0.13 5.67
CA LEU A 104 9.54 0.51 6.29
C LEU A 104 9.48 2.03 6.05
N ASP A 105 9.56 2.82 7.12
CA ASP A 105 9.69 4.26 7.04
C ASP A 105 11.05 4.61 6.44
N LEU A 106 11.04 5.24 5.28
CA LEU A 106 12.27 5.58 4.57
C LEU A 106 12.80 6.95 5.02
N GLU A 107 12.07 7.66 5.87
CA GLU A 107 12.56 8.91 6.45
C GLU A 107 13.85 8.66 7.25
N GLY A 108 14.96 9.23 6.78
CA GLY A 108 16.27 9.09 7.41
C GLY A 108 17.10 7.88 6.98
N PHE A 109 16.63 7.04 6.06
CA PHE A 109 17.44 5.97 5.48
C PHE A 109 18.33 6.49 4.34
N GLN A 110 19.60 6.09 4.35
CA GLN A 110 20.52 6.38 3.24
C GLN A 110 20.38 5.30 2.17
N GLY A 111 19.99 5.69 0.95
CA GLY A 111 19.85 4.78 -0.18
C GLY A 111 18.75 5.18 -1.15
N GLU A 112 18.58 4.38 -2.20
CA GLU A 112 17.68 4.63 -3.33
C GLU A 112 16.38 3.82 -3.24
N ALA A 113 15.85 3.65 -2.01
CA ALA A 113 14.60 2.95 -1.82
C ALA A 113 13.43 3.86 -2.22
N VAL A 114 12.59 3.39 -3.14
CA VAL A 114 11.39 4.10 -3.59
C VAL A 114 10.16 3.32 -3.12
N ARG A 115 9.23 4.03 -2.47
CA ARG A 115 7.89 3.50 -2.22
C ARG A 115 7.06 3.67 -3.49
N VAL A 116 6.58 2.56 -4.05
CA VAL A 116 5.57 2.59 -5.10
C VAL A 116 4.22 2.66 -4.41
N ALA A 117 3.58 3.82 -4.47
CA ALA A 117 2.24 4.00 -3.94
C ALA A 117 1.25 3.16 -4.78
N VAL A 118 0.36 2.45 -4.09
CA VAL A 118 -0.77 1.78 -4.71
C VAL A 118 -1.99 2.65 -4.46
N ASP A 119 -2.66 3.05 -5.55
CA ASP A 119 -3.88 3.83 -5.42
C ASP A 119 -4.98 2.96 -4.79
N GLU A 120 -5.80 3.56 -3.92
CA GLU A 120 -6.92 2.85 -3.27
C GLU A 120 -7.97 2.35 -4.28
N THR A 121 -7.95 2.86 -5.51
CA THR A 121 -8.80 2.36 -6.60
C THR A 121 -8.20 1.17 -7.35
N ASP A 122 -6.89 0.94 -7.24
CA ASP A 122 -6.17 -0.13 -7.95
C ASP A 122 -6.07 -1.44 -7.16
N CYS A 123 -6.46 -1.43 -5.89
CA CYS A 123 -6.37 -2.58 -5.00
C CYS A 123 -7.58 -3.50 -5.08
N ALA A 124 -8.73 -3.04 -5.59
CA ALA A 124 -9.99 -3.75 -5.52
C ALA A 124 -10.86 -3.53 -6.76
N GLN A 125 -11.57 -4.57 -7.18
CA GLN A 125 -12.51 -4.50 -8.28
C GLN A 125 -13.68 -5.48 -8.10
N ALA A 126 -14.74 -5.28 -8.88
CA ALA A 126 -15.86 -6.22 -8.91
C ALA A 126 -15.43 -7.58 -9.49
N ALA A 127 -16.08 -8.65 -9.02
CA ALA A 127 -15.93 -9.96 -9.63
C ALA A 127 -16.40 -9.91 -11.09
N ALA A 128 -15.56 -10.41 -12.00
CA ALA A 128 -15.89 -10.47 -13.43
C ALA A 128 -16.46 -11.83 -13.84
N GLY A 129 -16.22 -12.88 -13.06
CA GLY A 129 -16.61 -14.25 -13.39
C GLY A 129 -17.79 -14.78 -12.57
N ALA A 130 -17.90 -16.12 -12.48
CA ALA A 130 -19.01 -16.75 -11.79
C ALA A 130 -18.87 -16.59 -10.27
N CYS A 131 -20.01 -16.41 -9.59
CA CYS A 131 -20.09 -16.41 -8.14
C CYS A 131 -20.93 -17.60 -7.66
N THR A 132 -20.63 -18.08 -6.46
CA THR A 132 -21.51 -19.02 -5.77
C THR A 132 -22.82 -18.32 -5.40
N ARG A 133 -23.91 -19.10 -5.27
CA ARG A 133 -25.24 -18.56 -4.96
C ARG A 133 -25.46 -18.34 -3.46
N ASP A 134 -24.65 -18.96 -2.62
CA ASP A 134 -24.77 -18.84 -1.17
C ASP A 134 -24.24 -17.49 -0.70
N ILE A 135 -24.91 -16.93 0.29
CA ILE A 135 -24.60 -15.63 0.87
C ILE A 135 -24.01 -15.83 2.25
N ASN A 136 -22.83 -15.26 2.48
CA ASN A 136 -22.13 -15.33 3.75
C ASN A 136 -22.70 -14.35 4.79
N ALA A 137 -22.12 -14.33 5.99
CA ALA A 137 -22.57 -13.45 7.09
C ALA A 137 -22.43 -11.95 6.78
N CYS A 138 -21.57 -11.57 5.84
CA CYS A 138 -21.36 -10.19 5.38
C CYS A 138 -22.31 -9.79 4.25
N GLY A 139 -23.18 -10.70 3.77
CA GLY A 139 -24.13 -10.39 2.70
C GLY A 139 -23.56 -10.54 1.29
N HIS A 140 -22.39 -11.16 1.14
CA HIS A 140 -21.72 -11.37 -0.15
C HIS A 140 -21.68 -12.84 -0.55
N PRO A 141 -21.48 -13.17 -1.84
CA PRO A 141 -21.19 -14.55 -2.24
C PRO A 141 -19.99 -15.13 -1.48
N SER A 142 -20.07 -16.40 -1.08
CA SER A 142 -18.94 -17.03 -0.39
C SER A 142 -17.70 -17.16 -1.27
N ARG A 143 -17.87 -17.31 -2.59
CA ARG A 143 -16.76 -17.34 -3.55
C ARG A 143 -17.16 -16.73 -4.88
N CYS A 144 -16.24 -16.00 -5.51
CA CYS A 144 -16.35 -15.56 -6.90
C CYS A 144 -15.05 -15.79 -7.66
N ASP A 145 -15.16 -15.87 -8.98
CA ASP A 145 -14.04 -15.85 -9.90
C ASP A 145 -13.59 -14.41 -10.14
N CYS A 146 -12.30 -14.17 -9.89
CA CYS A 146 -11.66 -12.88 -10.07
C CYS A 146 -10.82 -12.85 -11.35
N PRO A 147 -10.64 -11.67 -11.97
CA PRO A 147 -9.66 -11.49 -13.02
C PRO A 147 -8.24 -11.85 -12.59
N ASP A 148 -7.37 -12.07 -13.57
CA ASP A 148 -5.97 -12.41 -13.30
C ASP A 148 -5.28 -11.35 -12.43
N GLY A 149 -4.51 -11.83 -11.46
CA GLY A 149 -3.85 -10.97 -10.48
C GLY A 149 -4.76 -10.49 -9.34
N PHE A 150 -5.98 -11.02 -9.21
CA PHE A 150 -6.87 -10.72 -8.09
C PHE A 150 -7.39 -11.99 -7.38
N VAL A 151 -7.70 -11.86 -6.10
CA VAL A 151 -8.21 -12.90 -5.21
C VAL A 151 -9.51 -12.43 -4.54
N TRP A 152 -10.51 -13.31 -4.51
CA TRP A 152 -11.81 -12.99 -3.90
C TRP A 152 -11.69 -12.80 -2.38
N ASN A 153 -12.14 -11.65 -1.89
CA ASN A 153 -12.34 -11.39 -0.47
C ASN A 153 -13.83 -11.42 -0.13
N ALA A 154 -14.26 -12.47 0.55
CA ALA A 154 -15.66 -12.69 0.89
C ALA A 154 -16.21 -11.68 1.92
N VAL A 155 -15.34 -11.05 2.73
CA VAL A 155 -15.74 -10.03 3.72
C VAL A 155 -16.03 -8.70 3.02
N ALA A 156 -15.17 -8.32 2.07
CA ALA A 156 -15.32 -7.08 1.29
C ALA A 156 -16.33 -7.21 0.13
N GLY A 157 -16.61 -8.45 -0.31
CA GLY A 157 -17.45 -8.68 -1.49
C GLY A 157 -16.81 -8.22 -2.80
N LEU A 158 -15.48 -8.17 -2.84
CA LEU A 158 -14.68 -7.66 -3.94
C LEU A 158 -13.50 -8.58 -4.24
N CYS A 159 -12.99 -8.47 -5.46
CA CYS A 159 -11.72 -9.05 -5.86
C CYS A 159 -10.59 -8.10 -5.48
N LEU A 160 -9.68 -8.53 -4.62
CA LEU A 160 -8.53 -7.75 -4.17
C LEU A 160 -7.28 -8.14 -4.93
N ARG A 161 -6.41 -7.18 -5.24
CA ARG A 161 -5.18 -7.43 -5.98
C ARG A 161 -4.28 -8.38 -5.19
N ASP A 162 -3.77 -9.41 -5.85
CA ASP A 162 -2.85 -10.38 -5.28
C ASP A 162 -1.44 -9.77 -5.21
N MET A 163 -1.18 -9.07 -4.11
CA MET A 163 0.11 -8.42 -3.88
C MET A 163 1.26 -9.41 -3.60
N SER A 164 0.96 -10.71 -3.52
CA SER A 164 2.00 -11.74 -3.47
C SER A 164 2.59 -12.04 -4.84
N ARG A 165 1.93 -11.62 -5.93
CA ARG A 165 2.45 -11.74 -7.29
C ARG A 165 3.16 -10.44 -7.68
N PRO A 166 4.37 -10.52 -8.25
CA PRO A 166 4.99 -9.35 -8.86
C PRO A 166 4.06 -8.81 -9.95
N ALA A 167 3.94 -7.49 -10.05
CA ALA A 167 3.21 -6.87 -11.14
C ALA A 167 3.85 -7.32 -12.46
N GLU A 168 3.11 -8.08 -13.28
CA GLU A 168 3.50 -8.32 -14.67
C GLU A 168 3.47 -6.96 -15.39
N GLN A 169 4.66 -6.47 -15.76
CA GLN A 169 4.85 -5.23 -16.51
C GLN A 169 4.73 -5.48 -18.01
#